data_AF-A0A954G2E3-F1
#
_entry.id   AF-A0A954G2E3-F1
#
_cell.length_a   1.000
_cell.length_b   1.000
_cell.length_c   1.000
_cell.angle_alpha   90.00
_cell.angle_beta   90.00
_cell.angle_gamma   90.00
#
_symmetry.space_group_name_H-M   'P 1'
#
loop_
_entity.id
_entity.type
_entity.pdbx_description
1 polymer ?
#
loop_
_entity_poly.entity_id
_entity_poly.type
_entity_poly.pdbx_seq_one_letter_code
_entity_poly.pdbx_strand_id
1 'polypeptide(L)'
;GTRSSFKDSYYQYLNAGFKIPFSTGTDWFQYDFSRVYARQTGPVTTSSWLTSLRAGRTFITNGPLLDLRVNDQMPGDQLKLTAAQNQIHIQAAGRGRVDFQKIELVHNGNVILTQPSKPVGNHFEAHIDQRIPISGPGWIALRTPSPSVPPDPARQQKTPLNELGRELFSHTSPVYLEWEGQILRNRKQSQAFLTEMTQNREKIAKQFLFADEQERAQVLDVYSDAIEILSRQLNSE
;
A
#
# COMPACT_ATOMS: atom_id res chain seq x y z
N GLY A 1 -0.47 -16.98 -8.33
CA GLY A 1 -0.07 -15.63 -7.92
C GLY A 1 1.42 -15.59 -7.63
N THR A 2 2.08 -14.47 -7.92
CA THR A 2 3.48 -14.22 -7.55
C THR A 2 3.55 -13.88 -6.06
N ARG A 3 4.46 -14.52 -5.31
CA ARG A 3 4.73 -14.15 -3.91
C ARG A 3 5.84 -13.10 -3.89
N SER A 4 5.50 -11.86 -3.53
CA SER A 4 6.44 -10.74 -3.45
C SER A 4 6.20 -9.91 -2.18
N SER A 5 7.12 -9.01 -1.85
CA SER A 5 6.93 -8.09 -0.73
C SER A 5 6.12 -6.87 -1.16
N PHE A 6 5.65 -6.08 -0.19
CA PHE A 6 5.07 -4.75 -0.47
C PHE A 6 6.04 -3.85 -1.25
N LYS A 7 7.35 -3.98 -1.02
CA LYS A 7 8.39 -3.18 -1.69
C LYS A 7 8.53 -3.51 -3.17
N ASP A 8 8.38 -4.78 -3.55
CA ASP A 8 8.49 -5.20 -4.96
C ASP A 8 7.15 -5.21 -5.69
N SER A 9 6.07 -4.74 -5.05
CA SER A 9 4.73 -4.67 -5.63
C SER A 9 4.08 -3.32 -5.32
N TYR A 10 3.29 -3.25 -4.24
CA TYR A 10 2.46 -2.09 -3.90
C TYR A 10 3.23 -0.76 -3.88
N TYR A 11 4.43 -0.72 -3.28
CA TYR A 11 5.23 0.50 -3.17
C TYR A 11 5.76 1.01 -4.51
N GLN A 12 5.90 0.13 -5.50
CA GLN A 12 6.33 0.56 -6.83
C GLN A 12 5.29 1.48 -7.46
N TYR A 13 4.00 1.17 -7.29
CA TYR A 13 2.93 2.05 -7.75
C TYR A 13 2.92 3.38 -7.01
N LEU A 14 3.04 3.34 -5.68
CA LEU A 14 3.07 4.56 -4.86
C LEU A 14 4.28 5.45 -5.22
N ASN A 15 5.45 4.84 -5.46
CA ASN A 15 6.67 5.55 -5.82
C ASN A 15 6.61 6.13 -7.24
N ALA A 16 5.81 5.58 -8.14
CA ALA A 16 5.51 6.18 -9.44
C ALA A 16 4.50 7.34 -9.36
N GLY A 17 3.96 7.63 -8.17
CA GLY A 17 3.01 8.72 -7.93
C GLY A 17 1.55 8.31 -8.07
N PHE A 18 1.25 7.02 -8.22
CA PHE A 18 -0.12 6.54 -8.29
C PHE A 18 -0.78 6.51 -6.92
N LYS A 19 -2.03 6.97 -6.87
CA LYS A 19 -2.89 6.86 -5.69
C LYS A 19 -3.73 5.59 -5.77
N ILE A 20 -3.17 4.47 -5.30
CA ILE A 20 -3.81 3.17 -5.35
C ILE A 20 -4.27 2.74 -3.95
N PRO A 21 -5.56 2.42 -3.77
CA PRO A 21 -6.04 1.90 -2.48
C PRO A 21 -5.47 0.52 -2.20
N PHE A 22 -5.13 0.26 -0.94
CA PHE A 22 -4.72 -1.08 -0.53
C PHE A 22 -5.96 -1.94 -0.23
N SER A 23 -6.04 -3.11 -0.86
CA SER A 23 -7.05 -4.13 -0.63
C SER A 23 -6.42 -5.52 -0.50
N THR A 24 -7.17 -6.45 0.07
CA THR A 24 -6.79 -7.86 0.18
C THR A 24 -8.05 -8.74 0.19
N GLY A 25 -7.87 -10.02 -0.11
CA GLY A 25 -8.94 -11.02 -0.13
C GLY A 25 -8.35 -12.43 -0.05
N THR A 26 -9.17 -13.42 0.24
CA THR A 26 -8.70 -14.77 0.59
C THR A 26 -8.55 -15.72 -0.60
N ASP A 27 -9.02 -15.32 -1.78
CA ASP A 27 -8.87 -16.06 -3.06
C ASP A 27 -8.96 -17.59 -2.90
N TRP A 28 -10.07 -18.03 -2.24
CA TRP A 28 -10.54 -19.42 -2.00
C TRP A 28 -10.42 -19.98 -0.55
N PHE A 29 -11.49 -20.70 -0.13
CA PHE A 29 -11.80 -21.49 1.11
C PHE A 29 -11.45 -20.99 2.52
N GLN A 30 -10.43 -20.15 2.71
CA GLN A 30 -10.03 -19.71 4.05
C GLN A 30 -10.77 -18.41 4.40
N TYR A 31 -11.93 -18.54 5.06
CA TYR A 31 -12.70 -17.38 5.52
C TYR A 31 -11.90 -16.57 6.55
N ASP A 32 -12.10 -15.25 6.52
CA ASP A 32 -11.57 -14.28 7.49
C ASP A 32 -10.03 -14.24 7.63
N PHE A 33 -9.29 -14.84 6.69
CA PHE A 33 -7.84 -14.79 6.71
C PHE A 33 -7.32 -13.38 6.37
N SER A 34 -7.75 -12.81 5.25
CA SER A 34 -7.34 -11.50 4.77
C SER A 34 -8.53 -10.56 4.77
N ARG A 35 -8.43 -9.46 5.52
CA ARG A 35 -9.48 -8.45 5.68
C ARG A 35 -9.01 -7.11 5.17
N VAL A 36 -9.93 -6.36 4.57
CA VAL A 36 -9.78 -4.94 4.30
C VAL A 36 -10.85 -4.18 5.09
N TYR A 37 -10.40 -3.23 5.92
CA TYR A 37 -11.29 -2.30 6.62
C TYR A 37 -11.32 -0.99 5.86
N ALA A 38 -12.50 -0.42 5.68
CA ALA A 38 -12.69 0.89 5.04
C ALA A 38 -13.39 1.84 6.00
N ARG A 39 -12.78 3.00 6.27
CA ARG A 39 -13.33 4.02 7.18
C ARG A 39 -14.64 4.56 6.64
N GLN A 40 -15.65 4.66 7.51
CA GLN A 40 -16.96 5.23 7.20
C GLN A 40 -17.28 6.36 8.18
N THR A 41 -17.96 7.39 7.69
CA THR A 41 -18.47 8.51 8.51
C THR A 41 -20.00 8.54 8.60
N GLY A 42 -20.67 7.52 8.03
CA GLY A 42 -22.12 7.41 7.98
C GLY A 42 -22.57 5.96 7.78
N PRO A 43 -23.84 5.73 7.40
CA PRO A 43 -24.38 4.38 7.22
C PRO A 43 -23.55 3.52 6.26
N VAL A 44 -23.38 2.25 6.63
CA VAL A 44 -22.66 1.28 5.82
C VAL A 44 -23.59 0.76 4.73
N THR A 45 -23.26 1.09 3.49
CA THR A 45 -23.90 0.59 2.27
C THR A 45 -22.81 0.11 1.31
N THR A 46 -23.14 -0.72 0.33
CA THR A 46 -22.16 -1.14 -0.69
C THR A 46 -21.51 0.06 -1.38
N SER A 47 -22.30 1.10 -1.69
CA SER A 47 -21.81 2.31 -2.35
C SER A 47 -20.87 3.13 -1.47
N SER A 48 -21.24 3.37 -0.20
CA SER A 48 -20.37 4.11 0.74
C SER A 48 -19.08 3.34 1.05
N TRP A 49 -19.15 2.01 1.15
CA TRP A 49 -17.98 1.16 1.31
C TRP A 49 -17.04 1.24 0.12
N LEU A 50 -17.55 1.07 -1.11
CA LEU A 50 -16.75 1.17 -2.33
C LEU A 50 -16.15 2.56 -2.52
N THR A 51 -16.85 3.62 -2.10
CA THR A 51 -16.34 4.99 -2.16
C THR A 51 -15.12 5.15 -1.24
N SER A 52 -15.20 4.68 0.00
CA SER A 52 -14.06 4.71 0.92
C SER A 52 -12.91 3.82 0.48
N LEU A 53 -13.21 2.63 -0.08
CA LEU A 53 -12.19 1.76 -0.67
C LEU A 53 -11.46 2.49 -1.80
N ARG A 54 -12.17 3.05 -2.79
CA ARG A 54 -11.55 3.78 -3.91
C ARG A 54 -10.73 4.99 -3.45
N ALA A 55 -11.18 5.68 -2.40
CA ALA A 55 -10.45 6.80 -1.81
C ALA A 55 -9.21 6.38 -1.00
N GLY A 56 -8.91 5.08 -0.89
CA GLY A 56 -7.77 4.60 -0.10
C GLY A 56 -7.94 4.79 1.40
N ARG A 57 -9.18 4.95 1.90
CA ARG A 57 -9.46 5.10 3.33
C ARG A 57 -9.46 3.75 4.03
N THR A 58 -8.41 2.97 3.82
CA THR A 58 -8.37 1.55 4.15
C THR A 58 -7.10 1.13 4.86
N PHE A 59 -7.17 -0.04 5.50
CA PHE A 59 -6.02 -0.85 5.83
C PHE A 59 -6.35 -2.33 5.61
N ILE A 60 -5.32 -3.12 5.33
CA ILE A 60 -5.40 -4.57 5.20
C ILE A 60 -4.84 -5.24 6.45
N THR A 61 -5.35 -6.42 6.80
CA THR A 61 -4.87 -7.18 7.95
C THR A 61 -5.26 -8.66 7.88
N ASN A 62 -4.48 -9.52 8.54
CA ASN A 62 -4.89 -10.86 8.94
C ASN A 62 -4.91 -11.09 10.45
N GLY A 63 -4.83 -10.02 11.25
CA GLY A 63 -4.88 -10.06 12.71
C GLY A 63 -4.81 -8.66 13.33
N PRO A 64 -3.63 -8.00 13.34
CA PRO A 64 -3.45 -6.69 13.96
C PRO A 64 -4.28 -5.57 13.32
N LEU A 65 -4.91 -4.74 14.12
CA LEU A 65 -5.62 -3.54 13.69
C LEU A 65 -4.67 -2.36 13.77
N LEU A 66 -4.71 -1.49 12.74
CA LEU A 66 -3.85 -0.33 12.63
C LEU A 66 -4.66 0.96 12.59
N ASP A 67 -4.14 1.99 13.26
CA ASP A 67 -4.60 3.36 13.15
C ASP A 67 -3.40 4.27 12.82
N LEU A 68 -3.60 5.20 11.90
CA LEU A 68 -2.57 6.14 11.45
C LEU A 68 -3.21 7.51 11.23
N ARG A 69 -2.56 8.52 11.80
CA ARG A 69 -2.82 9.92 11.57
C ARG A 69 -1.50 10.66 11.39
N VAL A 70 -1.47 11.54 10.40
CA VAL A 70 -0.33 12.39 10.05
C VAL A 70 -0.81 13.84 10.03
N ASN A 71 -0.43 14.63 11.04
CA ASN A 71 -1.12 15.86 11.41
C ASN A 71 -2.63 15.60 11.55
N ASP A 72 -3.47 16.26 10.76
CA ASP A 72 -4.92 16.04 10.75
C ASP A 72 -5.39 15.06 9.65
N GLN A 73 -4.46 14.52 8.88
CA GLN A 73 -4.74 13.63 7.74
C GLN A 73 -4.70 12.16 8.15
N MET A 74 -5.46 11.33 7.43
CA MET A 74 -5.55 9.89 7.67
C MET A 74 -5.32 9.12 6.35
N PRO A 75 -5.16 7.78 6.36
CA PRO A 75 -5.01 6.98 5.14
C PRO A 75 -6.01 7.36 4.03
N GLY A 76 -5.49 7.52 2.81
CA GLY A 76 -6.22 7.99 1.63
C GLY A 76 -6.15 9.50 1.41
N ASP A 77 -5.88 10.27 2.46
CA ASP A 77 -5.84 11.73 2.39
C ASP A 77 -4.46 12.25 1.91
N GLN A 78 -4.39 13.55 1.62
CA GLN A 78 -3.18 14.22 1.12
C GLN A 78 -2.81 15.41 2.02
N LEU A 79 -1.58 15.40 2.51
CA LEU A 79 -0.99 16.46 3.31
C LEU A 79 -0.12 17.35 2.43
N LYS A 80 -0.38 18.66 2.44
CA LYS A 80 0.43 19.66 1.76
C LYS A 80 1.48 20.22 2.71
N LEU A 81 2.73 20.26 2.25
CA LEU A 81 3.90 20.69 3.00
C LEU A 81 4.70 21.71 2.19
N THR A 82 5.44 22.55 2.90
CA THR A 82 6.38 23.53 2.37
C THR A 82 7.71 23.39 3.10
N ALA A 83 8.80 23.96 2.59
CA ALA A 83 10.08 23.97 3.31
C ALA A 83 9.98 24.57 4.73
N ALA A 84 9.07 25.53 4.94
CA ALA A 84 8.80 26.13 6.25
C ALA A 84 7.96 25.22 7.18
N GLN A 85 7.23 24.25 6.62
CA GLN A 85 6.36 23.31 7.34
C GLN A 85 6.87 21.88 7.14
N ASN A 86 8.13 21.64 7.48
CA ASN A 86 8.84 20.39 7.22
C ASN A 86 8.75 19.37 8.37
N GLN A 87 7.90 19.62 9.37
CA GLN A 87 7.67 18.72 10.50
C GLN A 87 6.25 18.20 10.47
N ILE A 88 6.10 16.88 10.54
CA ILE A 88 4.79 16.23 10.63
C ILE A 88 4.66 15.50 11.96
N HIS A 89 3.49 15.58 12.58
CA HIS A 89 3.12 14.86 13.78
C HIS A 89 2.50 13.52 13.40
N ILE A 90 3.08 12.44 13.91
CA ILE A 90 2.62 11.08 13.69
C ILE A 90 1.92 10.62 14.96
N GLN A 91 0.67 10.20 14.80
CA GLN A 91 -0.08 9.45 15.80
C GLN A 91 -0.45 8.11 15.17
N ALA A 92 0.09 7.02 15.71
CA ALA A 92 -0.14 5.69 15.15
C ALA A 92 -0.30 4.65 16.25
N ALA A 93 -1.16 3.68 16.02
CA ALA A 93 -1.42 2.60 16.96
C ALA A 93 -1.54 1.25 16.25
N GLY A 94 -1.07 0.20 16.91
CA GLY A 94 -1.30 -1.20 16.54
C GLY A 94 -1.93 -1.95 17.70
N ARG A 95 -2.95 -2.79 17.42
CA ARG A 95 -3.60 -3.65 18.42
C ARG A 95 -3.78 -5.05 17.87
N GLY A 96 -3.39 -6.08 18.60
CA GLY A 96 -3.50 -7.45 18.14
C GLY A 96 -3.72 -8.43 19.29
N ARG A 97 -4.49 -9.50 19.04
CA ARG A 97 -4.70 -10.57 20.02
C ARG A 97 -3.44 -11.42 20.20
N VAL A 98 -2.70 -11.64 19.12
CA VAL A 98 -1.37 -12.25 19.12
C VAL A 98 -0.32 -11.15 19.13
N ASP A 99 0.81 -11.40 19.77
CA ASP A 99 1.96 -10.51 19.73
C ASP A 99 2.44 -10.31 18.30
N PHE A 100 2.25 -9.11 17.76
CA PHE A 100 2.70 -8.72 16.42
C PHE A 100 4.12 -8.13 16.42
N GLN A 101 4.83 -8.21 17.55
CA GLN A 101 6.19 -7.74 17.86
C GLN A 101 6.38 -6.23 17.80
N LYS A 102 5.93 -5.56 16.73
CA LYS A 102 6.14 -4.13 16.50
C LYS A 102 5.25 -3.58 15.39
N ILE A 103 5.06 -2.27 15.40
CA ILE A 103 4.62 -1.50 14.23
C ILE A 103 5.82 -0.76 13.60
N GLU A 104 5.78 -0.61 12.28
CA GLU A 104 6.78 0.06 11.46
C GLU A 104 6.12 1.22 10.70
N LEU A 105 6.62 2.44 10.93
CA LEU A 105 6.25 3.61 10.13
C LEU A 105 7.14 3.63 8.88
N VAL A 106 6.50 3.68 7.72
CA VAL A 106 7.16 3.61 6.42
C VAL A 106 7.04 4.94 5.68
N HIS A 107 8.15 5.45 5.18
CA HIS A 107 8.21 6.60 4.27
C HIS A 107 8.89 6.20 2.97
N ASN A 108 8.18 6.34 1.84
CA ASN A 108 8.70 6.03 0.49
C ASN A 108 9.37 4.63 0.39
N GLY A 109 8.81 3.66 1.11
CA GLY A 109 9.24 2.27 1.12
C GLY A 109 10.34 1.91 2.14
N ASN A 110 10.81 2.89 2.92
CA ASN A 110 11.80 2.69 3.98
C ASN A 110 11.15 2.80 5.36
N VAL A 111 11.52 1.90 6.29
CA VAL A 111 11.09 2.00 7.68
C VAL A 111 11.87 3.13 8.34
N ILE A 112 11.16 4.16 8.81
CA ILE A 112 11.77 5.36 9.44
C ILE A 112 11.58 5.38 10.95
N LEU A 113 10.60 4.64 11.47
CA LEU A 113 10.38 4.48 12.89
C LEU A 113 9.82 3.09 13.18
N THR A 114 10.19 2.53 14.33
CA THR A 114 9.70 1.23 14.81
C THR A 114 9.30 1.37 16.27
N GLN A 115 8.15 0.79 16.62
CA GLN A 115 7.66 0.75 17.99
C GLN A 115 7.29 -0.69 18.38
N PRO A 116 7.96 -1.29 19.38
CA PRO A 116 7.61 -2.61 19.89
C PRO A 116 6.19 -2.64 20.46
N SER A 117 5.53 -3.79 20.26
CA SER A 117 4.28 -4.14 20.95
C SER A 117 4.57 -4.43 22.43
N LYS A 118 3.56 -4.26 23.28
CA LYS A 118 3.58 -4.59 24.70
C LYS A 118 2.28 -5.29 25.09
N PRO A 119 2.31 -6.27 26.01
CA PRO A 119 1.11 -6.88 26.52
C PRO A 119 0.26 -5.87 27.31
N VAL A 120 -1.04 -5.88 27.07
CA VAL A 120 -2.07 -5.08 27.75
C VAL A 120 -3.25 -6.00 28.04
N GLY A 121 -3.34 -6.54 29.27
CA GLY A 121 -4.34 -7.53 29.60
C GLY A 121 -4.21 -8.79 28.74
N ASN A 122 -5.21 -9.07 27.91
CA ASN A 122 -5.29 -10.27 27.05
C ASN A 122 -4.94 -9.99 25.58
N HIS A 123 -4.33 -8.85 25.28
CA HIS A 123 -3.92 -8.45 23.92
C HIS A 123 -2.60 -7.69 23.95
N PHE A 124 -2.14 -7.25 22.77
CA PHE A 124 -0.90 -6.50 22.58
C PHE A 124 -1.19 -5.15 21.94
N GLU A 125 -0.46 -4.12 22.37
CA GLU A 125 -0.57 -2.77 21.82
C GLU A 125 0.80 -2.13 21.54
N ALA A 126 0.85 -1.26 20.53
CA ALA A 126 1.99 -0.39 20.22
C ALA A 126 1.48 1.00 19.88
N HIS A 127 2.15 2.05 20.36
CA HIS A 127 1.72 3.45 20.17
C HIS A 127 2.90 4.35 19.79
N ILE A 128 2.73 5.16 18.75
CA ILE A 128 3.67 6.19 18.32
C ILE A 128 2.96 7.54 18.45
N ASP A 129 3.61 8.49 19.13
CA ASP A 129 3.23 9.90 19.17
C ASP A 129 4.52 10.72 19.08
N GLN A 130 4.92 11.11 17.86
CA GLN A 130 6.20 11.78 17.61
C GLN A 130 6.12 12.76 16.45
N ARG A 131 6.97 13.79 16.46
CA ARG A 131 7.21 14.66 15.31
C ARG A 131 8.44 14.21 14.53
N ILE A 132 8.34 14.16 13.21
CA ILE A 132 9.43 13.77 12.33
C ILE A 132 9.68 14.82 11.23
N PRO A 133 10.95 15.07 10.85
CA PRO A 133 11.27 15.89 9.70
C PRO A 133 10.93 15.17 8.40
N ILE A 134 10.41 15.93 7.43
CA ILE A 134 10.21 15.52 6.04
C ILE A 134 10.90 16.56 5.16
N SER A 135 11.55 16.11 4.08
CA SER A 135 12.36 16.98 3.21
C SER A 135 11.97 16.88 1.74
N GLY A 136 10.78 16.38 1.43
CA GLY A 136 10.34 16.17 0.06
C GLY A 136 8.98 15.48 -0.05
N PRO A 137 8.50 15.30 -1.29
CA PRO A 137 7.22 14.65 -1.52
C PRO A 137 7.32 13.14 -1.27
N GLY A 138 6.17 12.51 -1.06
CA GLY A 138 6.19 11.11 -0.66
C GLY A 138 4.86 10.57 -0.19
N TRP A 139 4.96 9.52 0.61
CA TRP A 139 3.83 8.90 1.27
C TRP A 139 4.27 8.26 2.58
N ILE A 140 3.38 8.29 3.57
CA ILE A 140 3.57 7.67 4.88
C ILE A 140 2.55 6.54 5.04
N ALA A 141 3.00 5.37 5.48
CA ALA A 141 2.11 4.27 5.84
C ALA A 141 2.55 3.61 7.14
N LEU A 142 1.63 2.89 7.78
CA LEU A 142 1.90 2.08 8.96
C LEU A 142 1.71 0.61 8.61
N ARG A 143 2.59 -0.25 9.11
CA ARG A 143 2.47 -1.69 8.94
C ARG A 143 2.98 -2.46 10.14
N THR A 144 2.68 -3.75 10.19
CA THR A 144 3.50 -4.72 10.95
C THR A 144 4.67 -5.18 10.06
N PRO A 145 5.67 -5.89 10.61
CA PRO A 145 6.71 -6.50 9.79
C PRO A 145 6.12 -7.31 8.63
N SER A 146 6.75 -7.22 7.47
CA SER A 146 6.30 -7.95 6.28
C SER A 146 6.46 -9.46 6.47
N PRO A 147 5.50 -10.28 6.00
CA PRO A 147 5.67 -11.72 5.92
C PRO A 147 6.87 -12.14 5.09
N SER A 148 7.28 -13.40 5.27
CA SER A 148 8.37 -13.98 4.52
C SER A 148 8.03 -14.09 3.03
N VAL A 149 9.01 -13.82 2.17
CA VAL A 149 8.90 -14.03 0.72
C VAL A 149 9.68 -15.31 0.38
N PRO A 150 9.00 -16.44 0.10
CA PRO A 150 9.65 -17.74 -0.03
C PRO A 150 10.83 -17.82 -1.02
N PRO A 151 10.80 -17.17 -2.20
CA PRO A 151 11.94 -17.22 -3.13
C PRO A 151 13.13 -16.34 -2.72
N ASP A 152 13.04 -15.54 -1.64
CA ASP A 152 14.10 -14.62 -1.22
C ASP A 152 14.64 -14.98 0.18
N PRO A 153 15.81 -15.64 0.28
CA PRO A 153 16.43 -16.01 1.56
C PRO A 153 16.69 -14.83 2.50
N ALA A 154 16.94 -13.63 1.96
CA ALA A 154 17.16 -12.43 2.76
C ALA A 154 15.86 -11.89 3.40
N ARG A 155 14.70 -12.45 3.00
CA ARG A 155 13.36 -12.05 3.44
C ARG A 155 12.58 -13.24 3.99
N GLN A 156 13.26 -14.16 4.65
CA GLN A 156 12.66 -15.25 5.42
C GLN A 156 12.55 -14.93 6.92
N GLN A 157 12.49 -13.64 7.27
CA GLN A 157 12.30 -13.24 8.66
C GLN A 157 10.92 -13.71 9.11
N LYS A 158 10.90 -14.78 9.92
CA LYS A 158 9.67 -15.32 10.49
C LYS A 158 8.96 -14.24 11.27
N THR A 159 7.78 -13.88 10.82
CA THR A 159 6.85 -13.06 11.59
C THR A 159 6.03 -13.95 12.52
N PRO A 160 5.43 -13.40 13.59
CA PRO A 160 4.49 -14.14 14.42
C PRO A 160 3.36 -14.75 13.58
N LEU A 161 2.79 -15.84 14.04
CA LEU A 161 1.71 -16.52 13.35
C LEU A 161 0.36 -16.11 13.94
N ASN A 162 -0.65 -15.94 13.10
CA ASN A 162 -2.03 -15.94 13.54
C ASN A 162 -2.47 -17.33 14.00
N GLU A 163 -3.72 -17.42 14.42
CA GLU A 163 -4.33 -18.61 15.00
C GLU A 163 -4.58 -19.71 13.96
N LEU A 164 -4.39 -19.39 12.68
CA LEU A 164 -4.44 -20.32 11.55
C LEU A 164 -3.03 -20.76 11.11
N GLY A 165 -1.99 -20.45 11.90
CA GLY A 165 -0.61 -20.83 11.63
C GLY A 165 0.03 -20.08 10.46
N ARG A 166 -0.46 -18.88 10.15
CA ARG A 166 0.02 -18.05 9.03
C ARG A 166 0.68 -16.78 9.54
N GLU A 167 1.75 -16.37 8.89
CA GLU A 167 2.48 -15.14 9.19
C GLU A 167 1.58 -13.90 9.24
N LEU A 168 1.73 -13.09 10.30
CA LEU A 168 0.97 -11.86 10.49
C LEU A 168 1.38 -10.80 9.47
N PHE A 169 0.36 -10.10 8.94
CA PHE A 169 0.55 -8.87 8.20
C PHE A 169 -0.57 -7.89 8.52
N SER A 170 -0.22 -6.61 8.50
CA SER A 170 -1.16 -5.50 8.44
C SER A 170 -0.48 -4.32 7.77
N HIS A 171 -1.22 -3.56 6.98
CA HIS A 171 -0.69 -2.41 6.28
C HIS A 171 -1.79 -1.40 5.96
N THR A 172 -1.59 -0.13 6.29
CA THR A 172 -2.53 0.94 5.92
C THR A 172 -2.37 1.33 4.46
N SER A 173 -3.42 1.82 3.82
CA SER A 173 -3.19 2.74 2.70
C SER A 173 -2.37 3.95 3.18
N PRO A 174 -1.65 4.64 2.29
CA PRO A 174 -0.80 5.74 2.70
C PRO A 174 -1.57 7.03 2.99
N VAL A 175 -0.95 7.92 3.75
CA VAL A 175 -1.16 9.37 3.65
C VAL A 175 -0.18 9.92 2.63
N TYR A 176 -0.65 10.63 1.62
CA TYR A 176 0.20 11.20 0.56
C TYR A 176 0.77 12.55 1.00
N LEU A 177 2.03 12.81 0.67
CA LEU A 177 2.73 14.07 0.95
C LEU A 177 2.97 14.82 -0.36
N GLU A 178 2.35 15.99 -0.48
CA GLU A 178 2.66 16.98 -1.51
C GLU A 178 3.63 17.99 -0.91
N TRP A 179 4.75 18.23 -1.58
CA TRP A 179 5.81 19.13 -1.13
C TRP A 179 6.00 20.24 -2.16
N GLU A 180 5.67 21.47 -1.78
CA GLU A 180 5.79 22.65 -2.67
C GLU A 180 5.11 22.45 -4.03
N GLY A 181 3.89 21.88 -4.00
CA GLY A 181 3.11 21.57 -5.21
C GLY A 181 3.58 20.34 -5.98
N GLN A 182 4.65 19.68 -5.54
CA GLN A 182 5.18 18.47 -6.15
C GLN A 182 4.70 17.21 -5.43
N ILE A 183 4.53 16.12 -6.17
CA ILE A 183 4.25 14.79 -5.63
C ILE A 183 5.40 13.84 -5.97
N LEU A 184 5.51 12.74 -5.23
CA LEU A 184 6.56 11.76 -5.50
C LEU A 184 6.30 11.13 -6.87
N ARG A 185 7.28 11.25 -7.77
CA ARG A 185 7.29 10.57 -9.06
C ARG A 185 8.69 10.06 -9.35
N ASN A 186 8.90 8.78 -9.09
CA ASN A 186 10.14 8.13 -9.38
C ASN A 186 10.20 7.79 -10.88
N ARG A 187 10.91 8.61 -11.64
CA ARG A 187 11.08 8.45 -13.09
C ARG A 187 11.54 7.04 -13.49
N LYS A 188 12.49 6.46 -12.75
CA LYS A 188 13.01 5.11 -13.01
C LYS A 188 11.92 4.05 -12.84
N GLN A 189 11.07 4.18 -11.82
CA GLN A 189 9.96 3.27 -11.58
C GLN A 189 8.88 3.40 -12.66
N SER A 190 8.53 4.63 -13.05
CA SER A 190 7.58 4.88 -14.14
C SER A 190 8.07 4.34 -15.49
N GLN A 191 9.37 4.48 -15.79
CA GLN A 191 9.99 3.89 -16.98
C GLN A 191 9.97 2.35 -16.95
N ALA A 192 10.19 1.75 -15.78
CA ALA A 192 10.10 0.31 -15.61
C ALA A 192 8.68 -0.20 -15.92
N PHE A 193 7.64 0.51 -15.44
CA PHE A 193 6.25 0.18 -15.79
C PHE A 193 5.96 0.35 -17.27
N LEU A 194 6.47 1.39 -17.94
CA LEU A 194 6.31 1.52 -19.39
C LEU A 194 6.92 0.34 -20.15
N THR A 195 8.12 -0.08 -19.75
CA THR A 195 8.81 -1.22 -20.36
C THR A 195 8.03 -2.51 -20.14
N GLU A 196 7.59 -2.77 -18.90
CA GLU A 196 6.79 -3.93 -18.56
C GLU A 196 5.46 -3.96 -19.33
N MET A 197 4.71 -2.85 -19.37
CA MET A 197 3.45 -2.78 -20.10
C MET A 197 3.64 -3.00 -21.60
N THR A 198 4.70 -2.45 -22.20
CA THR A 198 5.01 -2.64 -23.62
C THR A 198 5.32 -4.10 -23.92
N GLN A 199 6.18 -4.73 -23.12
CA GLN A 199 6.54 -6.14 -23.26
C GLN A 199 5.32 -7.06 -23.05
N ASN A 200 4.51 -6.78 -22.04
CA ASN A 200 3.29 -7.55 -21.77
C ASN A 200 2.28 -7.42 -22.91
N ARG A 201 2.07 -6.22 -23.44
CA ARG A 201 1.19 -5.99 -24.60
C ARG A 201 1.66 -6.79 -25.83
N GLU A 202 2.96 -6.76 -26.14
CA GLU A 202 3.51 -7.55 -27.24
C GLU A 202 3.35 -9.06 -27.02
N LYS A 203 3.60 -9.53 -25.79
CA LYS A 203 3.46 -10.93 -25.42
C LYS A 203 2.03 -11.40 -25.57
N ILE A 204 1.07 -10.63 -25.04
CA ILE A 204 -0.37 -10.88 -25.13
C ILE A 204 -0.80 -10.94 -26.59
N ALA A 205 -0.38 -9.98 -27.40
CA ALA A 205 -0.72 -9.92 -28.82
C ALA A 205 -0.23 -11.13 -29.63
N LYS A 206 0.86 -11.78 -29.21
CA LYS A 206 1.52 -12.90 -29.91
C LYS A 206 1.15 -14.28 -29.38
N GLN A 207 0.92 -14.42 -28.08
CA GLN A 207 0.92 -15.72 -27.40
C GLN A 207 -0.43 -16.12 -26.79
N PHE A 208 -1.38 -15.20 -26.67
CA PHE A 208 -2.63 -15.44 -25.96
C PHE A 208 -3.77 -15.73 -26.95
N LEU A 209 -4.73 -16.52 -26.49
CA LEU A 209 -5.94 -16.86 -27.22
C LEU A 209 -7.08 -15.94 -26.77
N PHE A 210 -7.94 -15.59 -27.72
CA PHE A 210 -9.11 -14.75 -27.52
C PHE A 210 -10.30 -15.40 -28.22
N ALA A 211 -11.50 -15.12 -27.74
CA ALA A 211 -12.74 -15.56 -28.35
C ALA A 211 -12.91 -14.95 -29.76
N ASP A 212 -12.54 -13.68 -29.93
CA ASP A 212 -12.57 -12.96 -31.20
C ASP A 212 -11.57 -11.79 -31.23
N GLU A 213 -11.46 -11.12 -32.39
CA GLU A 213 -10.57 -9.96 -32.55
C GLU A 213 -11.02 -8.73 -31.74
N GLN A 214 -12.31 -8.62 -31.40
CA GLN A 214 -12.80 -7.52 -30.61
C GLN A 214 -12.36 -7.65 -29.15
N GLU A 215 -12.46 -8.83 -28.56
CA GLU A 215 -11.94 -9.13 -27.22
C GLU A 215 -10.42 -8.89 -27.18
N ARG A 216 -9.70 -9.37 -28.20
CA ARG A 216 -8.25 -9.14 -28.34
C ARG A 216 -7.92 -7.65 -28.35
N ALA A 217 -8.64 -6.85 -29.15
CA ALA A 217 -8.45 -5.40 -29.21
C ALA A 217 -8.73 -4.75 -27.85
N GLN A 218 -9.85 -5.06 -27.20
CA GLN A 218 -10.21 -4.51 -25.89
C GLN A 218 -9.12 -4.75 -24.83
N VAL A 219 -8.54 -5.95 -24.78
CA VAL A 219 -7.45 -6.26 -23.86
C VAL A 219 -6.19 -5.45 -24.19
N LEU A 220 -5.82 -5.35 -25.47
CA LEU A 220 -4.64 -4.61 -25.90
C LEU A 220 -4.79 -3.09 -25.75
N ASP A 221 -6.00 -2.56 -25.86
CA ASP A 221 -6.30 -1.13 -25.71
C ASP A 221 -6.09 -0.66 -24.28
N VAL A 222 -6.41 -1.48 -23.27
CA VAL A 222 -6.08 -1.19 -21.86
C VAL A 222 -4.58 -0.92 -21.67
N TYR A 223 -3.72 -1.71 -22.33
CA TYR A 223 -2.27 -1.47 -22.29
C TYR A 223 -1.87 -0.24 -23.11
N SER A 224 -2.45 -0.05 -24.30
CA SER A 224 -2.16 1.10 -25.17
C SER A 224 -2.46 2.43 -24.47
N ASP A 225 -3.64 2.54 -23.86
CA ASP A 225 -4.09 3.72 -23.12
C ASP A 225 -3.17 4.00 -21.92
N ALA A 226 -2.82 2.97 -21.15
CA ALA A 226 -1.93 3.11 -20.00
C ALA A 226 -0.51 3.54 -20.42
N ILE A 227 0.03 2.97 -21.50
CA ILE A 227 1.33 3.35 -22.06
C ILE A 227 1.31 4.80 -22.52
N GLU A 228 0.25 5.22 -23.23
CA GLU A 228 0.13 6.59 -23.71
C GLU A 228 0.06 7.60 -22.55
N ILE A 229 -0.80 7.36 -21.56
CA ILE A 229 -0.98 8.23 -20.40
C ILE A 229 0.34 8.38 -19.64
N LEU A 230 1.00 7.27 -19.32
CA LEU A 230 2.24 7.30 -18.55
C LEU A 230 3.41 7.91 -19.34
N SER A 231 3.45 7.72 -20.66
CA SER A 231 4.45 8.37 -21.53
C SER A 231 4.28 9.88 -21.57
N ARG A 232 3.04 10.37 -21.68
CA ARG A 232 2.75 11.82 -21.63
C ARG A 232 3.17 12.42 -20.29
N GLN A 233 2.86 11.75 -19.18
CA GLN A 233 3.26 12.21 -17.85
C GLN A 233 4.79 12.32 -17.70
N LEU A 234 5.55 11.34 -18.20
CA LEU A 234 7.01 11.35 -18.16
C LEU A 234 7.67 12.41 -19.05
N ASN A 235 6.98 12.88 -20.08
CA ASN A 235 7.47 13.92 -20.99
C ASN A 235 7.07 15.34 -20.54
N SER A 236 6.15 15.46 -19.58
CA SER A 236 5.68 16.73 -19.02
C SER A 236 6.47 17.21 -17.80
N GLU A 237 7.47 16.44 -17.37
CA GLU A 237 8.43 16.75 -16.29
C GLU A 237 9.74 17.29 -16.86
#